data_AF-A0A2T6V021-F1
#
_entry.id   AF-A0A2T6V021-F1
#
_cell.length_a   1.000
_cell.length_b   1.000
_cell.length_c   1.000
_cell.angle_alpha   90.00
_cell.angle_beta   90.00
_cell.angle_gamma   90.00
#
_symmetry.space_group_name_H-M   'P 1'
#
loop_
_entity.id
_entity.type
_entity.pdbx_description
1 polymer ?
#
loop_
_entity_poly.entity_id
_entity_poly.type
_entity_poly.pdbx_seq_one_letter_code
_entity_poly.pdbx_strand_id
1 'polypeptide(L)'
;FELEKEGVLRVLLNKKGKLIKEYKTLEPLKSLEIRLSEAPIDKHNDFLYHKTTYAPFYQNARALIKKGVIFDEIFYNQDLELTEGARSNLVLEIHNRLLTPYFSAGALNGTGVVGLLKKGLVEHASLKLQDLQKAAKIYCINALYGLVEVGIIGYQIEQKS
;
A
#
# COMPACT_ATOMS: atom_id res chain seq x y z
N PHE A 1 -20.66 3.24 -16.87
CA PHE A 1 -20.45 2.15 -15.89
C PHE A 1 -21.20 2.54 -14.64
N GLU A 2 -22.38 1.96 -14.43
CA GLU A 2 -23.21 2.26 -13.27
C GLU A 2 -23.00 1.16 -12.23
N LEU A 3 -22.78 1.53 -10.98
CA LEU A 3 -22.70 0.56 -9.89
C LEU A 3 -24.14 0.17 -9.55
N GLU A 4 -24.49 -1.08 -9.80
CA GLU A 4 -25.84 -1.61 -9.51
C GLU A 4 -26.16 -1.64 -8.01
N LYS A 5 -25.15 -1.51 -7.14
CA LYS A 5 -25.22 -1.62 -5.68
C LYS A 5 -23.94 -1.08 -5.04
N GLU A 6 -24.06 -0.50 -3.84
CA GLU A 6 -22.91 -0.11 -3.02
C GLU A 6 -22.11 -1.36 -2.62
N GLY A 7 -20.77 -1.27 -2.69
CA GLY A 7 -19.88 -2.36 -2.33
C GLY A 7 -18.59 -2.38 -3.14
N VAL A 8 -17.93 -3.54 -3.16
CA VAL A 8 -16.68 -3.78 -3.87
C VAL A 8 -16.97 -4.46 -5.20
N LEU A 9 -16.70 -3.75 -6.30
CA LEU A 9 -16.66 -4.34 -7.63
C LEU A 9 -15.23 -4.77 -7.96
N ARG A 10 -14.99 -6.07 -8.10
CA ARG A 10 -13.74 -6.62 -8.62
C ARG A 10 -13.92 -6.96 -10.09
N VAL A 11 -13.10 -6.34 -10.94
CA VAL A 11 -13.04 -6.63 -12.38
C VAL A 11 -11.76 -7.40 -12.68
N LEU A 12 -11.89 -8.55 -13.33
CA LEU A 12 -10.77 -9.39 -13.78
C LEU A 12 -10.77 -9.47 -15.29
N LEU A 13 -9.62 -9.22 -15.91
CA LEU A 13 -9.38 -9.47 -17.33
C LEU A 13 -8.41 -10.64 -17.45
N ASN A 14 -8.82 -11.72 -18.11
CA ASN A 14 -7.93 -12.85 -18.35
C ASN A 14 -7.15 -12.70 -19.67
N LYS A 15 -6.15 -13.57 -19.89
CA LYS A 15 -5.29 -13.57 -21.10
C LYS A 15 -6.05 -13.79 -22.42
N LYS A 16 -7.31 -14.24 -22.38
CA LYS A 16 -8.18 -14.40 -23.57
C LYS A 16 -9.10 -13.20 -23.81
N GLY A 17 -8.92 -12.10 -23.06
CA GLY A 17 -9.75 -10.91 -23.18
C GLY A 17 -11.12 -11.01 -22.49
N LYS A 18 -11.41 -12.09 -21.74
CA LYS A 18 -12.67 -12.23 -21.03
C LYS A 18 -12.66 -11.36 -19.77
N LEU A 19 -13.65 -10.48 -19.66
CA LEU A 19 -13.96 -9.72 -18.45
C LEU A 19 -14.86 -10.54 -17.53
N ILE A 20 -14.51 -10.58 -16.25
CA ILE A 20 -15.28 -11.19 -15.17
C ILE A 20 -15.50 -10.13 -14.11
N LYS A 21 -16.75 -10.01 -13.64
CA LYS A 21 -17.16 -9.06 -12.60
C LYS A 21 -17.61 -9.83 -11.37
N GLU A 22 -17.09 -9.49 -10.20
CA GLU A 22 -17.51 -10.01 -8.91
C GLU A 22 -17.96 -8.84 -8.01
N TYR A 23 -19.13 -8.96 -7.38
CA TYR A 23 -19.61 -8.01 -6.38
C TYR A 23 -19.48 -8.61 -4.99
N LYS A 24 -18.98 -7.82 -4.04
CA LYS A 24 -18.83 -8.21 -2.63
C LYS A 24 -19.18 -7.04 -1.73
N THR A 25 -19.60 -7.33 -0.50
CA THR A 25 -19.71 -6.32 0.53
C THR A 25 -18.31 -5.82 0.91
N LEU A 26 -18.19 -4.51 1.16
CA LEU A 26 -16.96 -3.97 1.75
C LEU A 26 -16.92 -4.37 3.22
N GLU A 27 -15.98 -5.25 3.57
CA GLU A 27 -15.75 -5.65 4.96
C GLU A 27 -15.20 -4.45 5.76
N PRO A 28 -15.66 -4.23 7.00
CA PRO A 28 -15.09 -3.19 7.85
C PRO A 28 -13.62 -3.46 8.16
N LEU A 29 -12.88 -2.40 8.47
CA LEU A 29 -11.50 -2.53 8.92
C LEU A 29 -11.46 -3.23 10.28
N LYS A 30 -10.57 -4.24 10.39
CA LYS A 30 -10.41 -5.06 11.60
C LYS A 30 -9.21 -4.65 12.45
N SER A 31 -8.30 -3.88 11.87
CA SER A 31 -7.06 -3.38 12.49
C SER A 31 -6.66 -2.10 11.78
N LEU A 32 -5.99 -1.21 12.51
CA LEU A 32 -5.36 0.01 12.02
C LEU A 32 -3.83 -0.06 12.19
N GLU A 33 -3.29 -1.24 12.49
CA GLU A 33 -1.86 -1.43 12.72
C GLU A 33 -1.16 -1.94 11.46
N ILE A 34 -0.03 -1.35 11.12
CA ILE A 34 0.87 -1.83 10.10
C ILE A 34 2.14 -2.44 10.72
N ARG A 35 2.83 -3.26 9.95
CA ARG A 35 4.19 -3.70 10.28
C ARG A 35 5.13 -3.43 9.10
N LEU A 36 6.42 -3.34 9.36
CA LEU A 36 7.42 -3.36 8.30
C LEU A 36 7.71 -4.81 7.90
N SER A 37 7.86 -5.07 6.60
CA SER A 37 8.28 -6.38 6.10
C SER A 37 9.68 -6.74 6.62
N GLU A 38 9.96 -8.04 6.79
CA GLU A 38 11.26 -8.53 7.27
C GLU A 38 12.31 -8.59 6.16
N ALA A 39 11.90 -8.57 4.89
CA ALA A 39 12.78 -8.70 3.73
C ALA A 39 12.43 -7.69 2.63
N PRO A 40 13.42 -7.23 1.85
CA PRO A 40 13.15 -6.32 0.75
C PRO A 40 12.40 -7.00 -0.38
N ILE A 41 11.58 -6.24 -1.10
CA ILE A 41 11.05 -6.62 -2.42
C ILE A 41 12.03 -6.20 -3.52
N ASP A 42 11.97 -6.92 -4.64
CA ASP A 42 12.75 -6.56 -5.81
C ASP A 42 12.04 -5.50 -6.66
N LYS A 43 12.53 -4.25 -6.64
CA LYS A 43 11.93 -3.16 -7.42
C LYS A 43 11.99 -3.36 -8.94
N HIS A 44 12.82 -4.29 -9.43
CA HIS A 44 12.89 -4.65 -10.85
C HIS A 44 11.84 -5.70 -11.25
N ASN A 45 11.00 -6.15 -10.32
CA ASN A 45 9.90 -7.05 -10.63
C ASN A 45 8.74 -6.31 -11.31
N ASP A 46 8.54 -6.55 -12.60
CA ASP A 46 7.48 -5.95 -13.42
C ASP A 46 6.07 -6.10 -12.81
N PHE A 47 5.82 -7.16 -12.04
CA PHE A 47 4.51 -7.40 -11.42
C PHE A 47 4.14 -6.41 -10.31
N LEU A 48 5.08 -5.59 -9.82
CA LEU A 48 4.80 -4.52 -8.85
C LEU A 48 4.03 -3.36 -9.49
N TYR A 49 4.30 -3.08 -10.76
CA TYR A 49 3.76 -1.90 -11.46
C TYR A 49 2.41 -2.16 -12.13
N HIS A 50 1.92 -3.40 -12.06
CA HIS A 50 0.66 -3.82 -12.66
C HIS A 50 -0.22 -4.52 -11.63
N LYS A 51 -1.48 -4.07 -11.51
CA LYS A 51 -2.45 -4.73 -10.62
C LYS A 51 -2.91 -6.06 -11.22
N THR A 52 -2.16 -7.12 -10.95
CA THR A 52 -2.49 -8.48 -11.41
C THR A 52 -2.95 -9.38 -10.27
N THR A 53 -3.44 -10.58 -10.60
CA THR A 53 -3.70 -11.64 -9.60
C THR A 53 -2.43 -12.36 -9.16
N TYR A 54 -1.30 -12.14 -9.83
CA TYR A 54 0.00 -12.71 -9.48
C TYR A 54 0.78 -11.70 -8.63
N ALA A 55 0.83 -11.94 -7.32
CA ALA A 55 1.58 -11.12 -6.37
C ALA A 55 2.05 -11.98 -5.18
N PRO A 56 2.91 -13.00 -5.42
CA PRO A 56 3.34 -13.94 -4.39
C PRO A 56 4.09 -13.25 -3.24
N PHE A 57 4.81 -12.17 -3.52
CA PHE A 57 5.52 -11.33 -2.55
C PHE A 57 4.61 -10.70 -1.48
N TYR A 58 3.30 -10.62 -1.71
CA TYR A 58 2.31 -10.11 -0.75
C TYR A 58 1.51 -11.20 -0.03
N GLN A 59 1.78 -12.48 -0.29
CA GLN A 59 0.90 -13.57 0.15
C GLN A 59 0.80 -13.67 1.69
N ASN A 60 1.94 -13.58 2.39
CA ASN A 60 1.99 -13.65 3.85
C ASN A 60 1.27 -12.45 4.48
N ALA A 61 1.57 -11.24 4.04
CA ALA A 61 0.86 -10.02 4.45
C ALA A 61 -0.65 -10.15 4.29
N ARG A 62 -1.11 -10.57 3.10
CA ARG A 62 -2.55 -10.74 2.81
C ARG A 62 -3.23 -11.76 3.70
N ALA A 63 -2.52 -12.82 4.12
CA ALA A 63 -3.05 -13.78 5.08
C ALA A 63 -3.29 -13.15 6.46
N LEU A 64 -2.36 -12.30 6.93
CA LEU A 64 -2.50 -11.57 8.20
C LEU A 64 -3.61 -10.52 8.15
N ILE A 65 -3.71 -9.79 7.04
CA ILE A 65 -4.80 -8.84 6.78
C ILE A 65 -6.15 -9.55 6.81
N LYS A 66 -6.27 -10.71 6.14
CA LYS A 66 -7.51 -11.49 6.12
C LYS A 66 -7.93 -11.95 7.52
N LYS A 67 -6.95 -12.29 8.38
CA LYS A 67 -7.16 -12.65 9.78
C LYS A 67 -7.45 -11.43 10.68
N GLY A 68 -7.27 -10.21 10.19
CA GLY A 68 -7.46 -8.98 10.95
C GLY A 68 -6.32 -8.66 11.92
N VAL A 69 -5.15 -9.29 11.75
CA VAL A 69 -3.99 -9.06 12.63
C VAL A 69 -3.37 -7.68 12.39
N ILE A 70 -3.29 -7.27 11.12
CA ILE A 70 -2.75 -5.98 10.67
C ILE A 70 -3.68 -5.37 9.63
N PHE A 71 -3.66 -4.04 9.53
CA PHE A 71 -4.20 -3.29 8.41
C PHE A 71 -3.46 -3.61 7.11
N ASP A 72 -2.13 -3.54 7.12
CA ASP A 72 -1.24 -3.86 6.00
C ASP A 72 0.19 -4.15 6.47
N GLU A 73 1.01 -4.74 5.61
CA GLU A 73 2.46 -4.83 5.79
C GLU A 73 3.12 -3.88 4.80
N ILE A 74 3.97 -2.97 5.29
CA ILE A 74 4.71 -2.02 4.47
C ILE A 74 6.01 -2.67 4.00
N PHE A 75 6.26 -2.61 2.70
CA PHE A 75 7.44 -3.17 2.08
C PHE A 75 8.48 -2.08 1.77
N TYR A 76 9.72 -2.52 1.59
CA TYR A 76 10.85 -1.70 1.15
C TYR A 76 11.65 -2.45 0.09
N ASN A 77 12.45 -1.76 -0.70
CA ASN A 77 13.25 -2.37 -1.77
C ASN A 77 14.72 -2.62 -1.36
N GLN A 78 15.54 -3.15 -2.28
CA GLN A 78 16.94 -3.46 -2.00
C GLN A 78 17.80 -2.23 -1.67
N ASP A 79 17.34 -1.01 -1.98
CA ASP A 79 18.01 0.25 -1.65
C ASP A 79 17.50 0.87 -0.34
N LEU A 80 16.76 0.09 0.46
CA LEU A 80 16.13 0.50 1.72
C LEU A 80 15.12 1.65 1.55
N GLU A 81 14.57 1.83 0.35
CA GLU A 81 13.46 2.74 0.10
C GLU A 81 12.14 2.06 0.44
N LEU A 82 11.28 2.77 1.16
CA LEU A 82 9.90 2.37 1.37
C LEU A 82 9.17 2.32 0.03
N THR A 83 8.21 1.41 -0.09
CA THR A 83 7.45 1.19 -1.32
C THR A 83 5.96 1.39 -1.08
N GLU A 84 5.23 0.31 -0.86
CA GLU A 84 3.80 0.32 -0.59
C GLU A 84 3.44 -0.81 0.38
N GLY A 85 2.16 -0.92 0.71
CA GLY A 85 1.59 -2.06 1.40
C GLY A 85 1.11 -3.16 0.44
N ALA A 86 0.78 -4.33 0.97
CA ALA A 86 0.25 -5.45 0.18
C ALA A 86 -1.10 -5.16 -0.50
N ARG A 87 -1.85 -4.14 -0.03
CA ARG A 87 -3.13 -3.70 -0.61
C ARG A 87 -3.32 -2.17 -0.65
N SER A 88 -2.31 -1.38 -0.32
CA SER A 88 -2.42 0.08 -0.19
C SER A 88 -1.12 0.78 -0.55
N ASN A 89 -1.17 2.06 -0.95
CA ASN A 89 0.02 2.90 -1.06
C ASN A 89 0.32 3.58 0.28
N LEU A 90 1.60 3.81 0.57
CA LEU A 90 2.08 4.48 1.78
C LEU A 90 2.10 6.00 1.60
N VAL A 91 1.67 6.74 2.60
CA VAL A 91 1.86 8.19 2.73
C VAL A 91 2.37 8.50 4.13
N LEU A 92 3.43 9.29 4.25
CA LEU A 92 4.00 9.76 5.51
C LEU A 92 3.76 11.26 5.65
N GLU A 93 3.38 11.71 6.84
CA GLU A 93 3.37 13.13 7.18
C GLU A 93 4.70 13.51 7.83
N ILE A 94 5.54 14.28 7.13
CA ILE A 94 6.85 14.73 7.63
C ILE A 94 6.94 16.24 7.43
N HIS A 95 7.23 16.98 8.49
CA HIS A 95 7.27 18.46 8.48
C HIS A 95 6.00 19.08 7.86
N ASN A 96 4.82 18.60 8.28
CA ASN A 96 3.49 19.03 7.78
C ASN A 96 3.30 18.83 6.26
N ARG A 97 4.10 17.98 5.62
CA ARG A 97 3.94 17.59 4.21
C ARG A 97 3.56 16.12 4.12
N LEU A 98 2.61 15.81 3.26
CA LEU A 98 2.24 14.44 2.94
C LEU A 98 3.10 13.95 1.77
N LEU A 99 3.91 12.92 2.04
CA LEU A 99 4.89 12.38 1.12
C LEU A 99 4.57 10.91 0.83
N THR A 100 4.66 10.51 -0.43
CA THR A 100 4.54 9.10 -0.84
C THR A 100 5.81 8.66 -1.56
N PRO A 101 6.22 7.38 -1.47
CA PRO A 101 7.38 6.91 -2.22
C PRO A 101 7.22 7.16 -3.72
N TYR A 102 8.34 7.37 -4.42
CA TYR A 102 8.34 7.30 -5.87
C TYR A 102 7.86 5.93 -6.34
N PHE A 103 7.04 5.86 -7.39
CA PHE A 103 6.58 4.58 -7.91
C PHE A 103 7.76 3.68 -8.34
N SER A 104 8.83 4.28 -8.87
CA SER A 104 10.08 3.60 -9.22
C SER A 104 10.79 2.89 -8.06
N ALA A 105 10.37 3.12 -6.81
CA ALA A 105 10.84 2.35 -5.67
C ALA A 105 10.27 0.91 -5.65
N GLY A 106 9.30 0.58 -6.51
CA GLY A 106 8.59 -0.71 -6.51
C GLY A 106 7.17 -0.59 -5.95
N ALA A 107 6.48 0.51 -6.24
CA ALA A 107 5.11 0.76 -5.80
C ALA A 107 4.16 0.93 -7.00
N LEU A 108 2.96 0.37 -6.90
CA LEU A 108 1.90 0.51 -7.89
C LEU A 108 1.43 1.97 -8.00
N ASN A 109 1.13 2.40 -9.23
CA ASN A 109 0.43 3.66 -9.52
C ASN A 109 -1.04 3.62 -9.07
N GLY A 110 -1.28 3.48 -7.77
CA GLY A 110 -2.62 3.30 -7.22
C GLY A 110 -3.50 4.52 -7.43
N THR A 111 -4.74 4.30 -7.87
CA THR A 111 -5.66 5.39 -8.25
C THR A 111 -5.92 6.39 -7.12
N GLY A 112 -5.92 5.93 -5.87
CA GLY A 112 -6.09 6.79 -4.69
C GLY A 112 -4.95 7.80 -4.55
N VAL A 113 -3.70 7.33 -4.44
CA VAL A 113 -2.54 8.20 -4.27
C VAL A 113 -2.28 9.07 -5.51
N VAL A 114 -2.49 8.52 -6.72
CA VAL A 114 -2.42 9.29 -7.97
C VAL A 114 -3.44 10.44 -7.96
N GLY A 115 -4.64 10.23 -7.40
CA GLY A 115 -5.63 11.29 -7.24
C GLY A 115 -5.17 12.40 -6.30
N LEU A 116 -4.47 12.07 -5.21
CA LEU A 116 -3.92 13.07 -4.27
C LEU A 116 -2.73 13.83 -4.87
N LEU A 117 -1.84 13.13 -5.56
CA LEU A 117 -0.70 13.72 -6.30
C LEU A 117 -1.18 14.75 -7.33
N LYS A 118 -2.20 14.40 -8.13
CA LYS A 118 -2.78 15.32 -9.13
C LYS A 118 -3.41 16.57 -8.52
N LYS A 119 -3.89 16.48 -7.28
CA LYS A 119 -4.47 17.61 -6.53
C LYS A 119 -3.43 18.43 -5.78
N GLY A 120 -2.15 18.04 -5.80
CA GLY A 120 -1.10 18.68 -5.02
C GLY A 120 -1.24 18.47 -3.50
N LEU A 121 -2.01 17.47 -3.06
CA LEU A 121 -2.22 17.17 -1.64
C LEU A 121 -1.13 16.24 -1.07
N VAL A 122 -0.50 15.45 -1.94
CA VAL A 122 0.62 14.56 -1.63
C VAL A 122 1.70 14.82 -2.66
N GLU A 123 2.96 14.70 -2.25
CA GLU A 123 4.12 14.84 -3.14
C GLU A 123 4.96 13.55 -3.14
N HIS A 124 5.68 13.29 -4.22
CA HIS A 124 6.65 12.20 -4.22
C HIS A 124 7.91 12.58 -3.44
N ALA A 125 8.47 11.60 -2.72
CA ALA A 125 9.77 11.70 -2.08
C ALA A 125 10.50 10.35 -2.10
N SER A 126 11.84 10.41 -2.01
CA SER A 126 12.65 9.23 -1.69
C SER A 126 12.54 8.98 -0.19
N LEU A 127 11.65 8.08 0.20
CA LEU A 127 11.42 7.72 1.60
C LEU A 127 12.21 6.46 1.94
N LYS A 128 13.05 6.53 2.97
CA LYS A 128 13.85 5.42 3.49
C LYS A 128 13.22 4.86 4.76
N LEU A 129 13.66 3.68 5.19
CA LEU A 129 13.18 3.04 6.43
C LEU A 129 13.13 4.00 7.64
N GLN A 130 14.20 4.75 7.87
CA GLN A 130 14.32 5.72 8.97
C GLN A 130 13.24 6.82 8.96
N ASP A 131 12.63 7.10 7.81
CA ASP A 131 11.62 8.14 7.71
C ASP A 131 10.29 7.72 8.36
N LEU A 132 10.09 6.41 8.62
CA LEU A 132 8.99 5.92 9.46
C LEU A 132 9.06 6.50 10.89
N GLN A 133 10.25 6.79 11.42
CA GLN A 133 10.41 7.38 12.76
C GLN A 133 10.22 8.90 12.76
N LYS A 134 10.50 9.54 11.61
CA LYS A 134 10.38 10.99 11.45
C LYS A 134 8.95 11.40 11.12
N ALA A 135 8.13 10.46 10.65
CA ALA A 135 6.75 10.68 10.33
C ALA A 135 5.96 11.05 11.59
N ALA A 136 5.33 12.22 11.58
CA ALA A 136 4.35 12.59 12.60
C ALA A 136 3.14 11.67 12.53
N LYS A 137 2.76 11.25 11.32
CA LYS A 137 1.68 10.32 11.05
C LYS A 137 1.98 9.43 9.85
N ILE A 138 1.40 8.23 9.88
CA ILE A 138 1.50 7.25 8.80
C ILE A 138 0.11 6.99 8.27
N TYR A 139 -0.01 6.99 6.96
CA TYR A 139 -1.25 6.74 6.25
C TYR A 139 -1.08 5.64 5.21
N CYS A 140 -2.13 4.86 5.05
CA CYS A 140 -2.29 3.95 3.94
C CYS A 140 -3.50 4.37 3.09
N ILE A 141 -3.36 4.35 1.76
CA ILE A 141 -4.45 4.71 0.84
C ILE A 141 -4.75 3.62 -0.18
N ASN A 142 -6.03 3.32 -0.37
CA ASN A 142 -6.51 2.59 -1.54
C ASN A 142 -7.93 3.00 -1.93
N ALA A 143 -8.39 2.53 -3.08
CA ALA A 143 -9.71 2.88 -3.62
C ALA A 143 -10.90 2.31 -2.81
N LEU A 144 -10.68 1.37 -1.89
CA LEU A 144 -11.74 0.75 -1.11
C LEU A 144 -12.00 1.47 0.21
N TYR A 145 -10.93 1.89 0.89
CA TYR A 145 -11.00 2.47 2.23
C TYR A 145 -10.62 3.96 2.27
N GLY A 146 -10.19 4.54 1.16
CA GLY A 146 -9.69 5.91 1.14
C GLY A 146 -8.34 6.03 1.87
N LEU A 147 -8.07 7.22 2.43
CA LEU A 147 -6.89 7.50 3.24
C LEU A 147 -7.17 7.11 4.69
N VAL A 148 -6.37 6.20 5.24
CA VAL A 148 -6.53 5.66 6.58
C VAL A 148 -5.26 5.94 7.39
N GLU A 149 -5.40 6.60 8.53
CA GLU A 149 -4.31 6.78 9.51
C GLU A 149 -4.04 5.44 10.21
N VAL A 150 -2.76 5.06 10.32
CA VAL A 150 -2.34 3.76 10.86
C VAL A 150 -1.22 3.90 11.89
N GLY A 151 -1.19 2.99 12.86
CA GLY A 151 -0.09 2.82 13.81
C GLY A 151 0.93 1.81 13.28
N ILE A 152 2.20 1.91 13.68
CA ILE A 152 3.23 0.91 13.35
C ILE A 152 3.60 0.08 14.58
N ILE A 153 3.55 -1.24 14.44
CA ILE A 153 3.91 -2.19 15.50
C ILE A 153 5.22 -2.93 15.19
N GLY A 154 5.95 -3.29 16.23
CA GLY A 154 7.16 -4.12 16.12
C GLY A 154 8.36 -3.46 15.43
N TYR A 155 8.31 -2.15 15.18
CA TYR A 155 9.42 -1.42 14.57
C TYR A 155 10.37 -0.88 15.64
N GLN A 156 11.48 -1.56 15.86
CA GLN A 156 12.62 -1.07 16.65
C GLN A 156 13.84 -0.98 15.75
N ILE A 157 14.52 0.17 15.74
CA ILE A 157 15.87 0.25 15.17
C ILE A 157 16.85 -0.01 16.30
N GLU A 158 17.73 -1.00 16.14
CA GLU A 158 18.97 -1.05 16.92
C GLU A 158 19.73 0.25 16.66
N GLN A 159 19.77 1.14 17.65
CA GLN A 159 20.69 2.26 17.62
C GLN A 159 22.10 1.67 17.65
N LYS A 160 22.74 1.56 16.48
CA LYS A 160 24.19 1.38 16.44
C LYS A 160 24.80 2.72 16.84
N SER A 161 25.19 2.80 18.10
CA SER A 161 26.11 3.77 18.68
C SER A 161 27.42 3.84 17.91
#